data_AF-A0A354XEI5-F1
#
_entry.id   AF-A0A354XEI5-F1
#
_cell.length_a   1.000
_cell.length_b   1.000
_cell.length_c   1.000
_cell.angle_alpha   90.00
_cell.angle_beta   90.00
_cell.angle_gamma   90.00
#
_symmetry.space_group_name_H-M   'P 1'
#
loop_
_entity.id
_entity.type
_entity.pdbx_description
1 polymer ?
#
loop_
_entity_poly.entity_id
_entity_poly.type
_entity_poly.pdbx_seq_one_letter_code
_entity_poly.pdbx_strand_id
1 'polypeptide(L)'
;LYVPFFGIGLAIAASSAGAIAIGSFLYVEPSLVSQWSTVLFLQSNGLLAGLGAVLVAVGLRSLGAMSLQPVEDLHRVGLYASLWAYGVALMRSSPPDPLASPYAAASQPSAVASPDSAERPNVVLVQSESFFDPRPWCPEVAPTLLQHFDTTFTEAVEKGELSVPAWGANTVRTECAVLTGLAPSAWGARQFNPYRTLSRYPLPSVASAFRAQGYRTICVHPYPATFYMRDKVIPQLGFDTFIDISAFSSSDKHGQYIGDRAVARKVGRLLKDDDNRPLFIFVITMENHGPLHLEAPQQARLADTLPNAAWPLPGHLRELAVYLHHLGEADQMLASVKTALNESTRPGILSWYGDHVPILPDAYGYFMPPTGSTPYMIWSTQPTPPDQMPAEQPLQGIAANELGVRLFKQVFGRDISNDVIKAEPEPQEQE
;
A
#
# COMPACT_ATOMS: atom_id res chain seq x y z
N LEU A 1 -12.06 -3.38 -16.81
CA LEU A 1 -12.82 -3.93 -15.68
C LEU A 1 -14.33 -4.13 -15.95
N TYR A 2 -14.95 -3.54 -16.98
CA TYR A 2 -16.43 -3.58 -17.14
C TYR A 2 -17.00 -4.62 -18.12
N VAL A 3 -16.16 -5.31 -18.90
CA VAL A 3 -16.62 -6.23 -19.96
C VAL A 3 -17.47 -7.42 -19.46
N PRO A 4 -17.21 -8.02 -18.27
CA PRO A 4 -18.03 -9.15 -17.79
C PRO A 4 -19.47 -8.77 -17.42
N PHE A 5 -19.75 -7.50 -17.15
CA PHE A 5 -21.04 -7.01 -16.65
C PHE A 5 -21.95 -6.47 -17.77
N PHE A 6 -21.41 -6.34 -18.99
CA PHE A 6 -22.13 -5.76 -20.12
C PHE A 6 -23.12 -6.75 -20.75
N GLY A 7 -23.01 -8.05 -20.45
CA GLY A 7 -23.82 -9.10 -21.08
C GLY A 7 -23.40 -9.35 -22.54
N ILE A 8 -23.29 -10.62 -22.94
CA ILE A 8 -22.79 -10.99 -24.28
C ILE A 8 -23.64 -10.36 -25.40
N GLY A 9 -24.97 -10.30 -25.23
CA GLY A 9 -25.87 -9.73 -26.25
C GLY A 9 -25.68 -8.23 -26.47
N LEU A 10 -25.56 -7.46 -25.38
CA LEU A 10 -25.30 -6.01 -25.42
C LEU A 10 -23.89 -5.69 -25.93
N ALA A 11 -22.91 -6.53 -25.60
CA ALA A 11 -21.56 -6.42 -26.16
C ALA A 11 -21.58 -6.64 -27.68
N ILE A 12 -22.22 -7.70 -28.17
CA ILE A 12 -22.38 -7.96 -29.60
C ILE A 12 -23.11 -6.80 -30.28
N ALA A 13 -24.21 -6.31 -29.69
CA ALA A 13 -25.00 -5.21 -30.25
C ALA A 13 -24.18 -3.91 -30.33
N ALA A 14 -23.48 -3.53 -29.27
CA ALA A 14 -22.64 -2.35 -29.24
C ALA A 14 -21.45 -2.46 -30.22
N SER A 15 -20.78 -3.61 -30.28
CA SER A 15 -19.72 -3.85 -31.25
C SER A 15 -20.23 -3.82 -32.69
N SER A 16 -21.40 -4.39 -32.96
CA SER A 16 -22.02 -4.38 -34.29
C SER A 16 -22.45 -2.97 -34.70
N ALA A 17 -23.06 -2.21 -33.78
CA ALA A 17 -23.43 -0.82 -34.02
C ALA A 17 -22.20 0.05 -34.29
N GLY A 18 -21.11 -0.14 -33.52
CA GLY A 18 -19.84 0.53 -33.76
C GLY A 18 -19.23 0.17 -35.12
N ALA A 19 -19.23 -1.12 -35.48
CA ALA A 19 -18.73 -1.58 -36.78
C ALA A 19 -19.56 -1.04 -37.95
N ILE A 20 -20.89 -1.01 -37.83
CA ILE A 20 -21.79 -0.42 -38.83
C ILE A 20 -21.56 1.08 -38.93
N ALA A 21 -21.39 1.79 -37.81
CA ALA A 21 -21.12 3.23 -37.81
C ALA A 21 -19.77 3.55 -38.49
N ILE A 22 -18.71 2.81 -38.15
CA ILE A 22 -17.39 2.95 -38.78
C ILE A 22 -17.47 2.60 -40.27
N GLY A 23 -18.12 1.49 -40.62
CA GLY A 23 -18.29 1.07 -42.01
C GLY A 23 -19.09 2.06 -42.84
N SER A 24 -20.18 2.59 -42.27
CA SER A 24 -21.00 3.63 -42.91
C SER A 24 -20.22 4.92 -43.09
N PHE A 25 -19.43 5.33 -42.09
CA PHE A 25 -18.55 6.48 -42.17
C PHE A 25 -17.50 6.31 -43.27
N LEU A 26 -16.82 5.17 -43.33
CA LEU A 26 -15.84 4.86 -44.38
C LEU A 26 -16.45 4.74 -45.79
N TYR A 27 -17.73 4.38 -45.88
CA TYR A 27 -18.46 4.29 -47.16
C TYR A 27 -18.94 5.67 -47.64
N VAL A 28 -19.45 6.50 -46.73
CA VAL A 28 -20.03 7.81 -47.05
C VAL A 28 -18.95 8.88 -47.21
N GLU A 29 -17.91 8.86 -46.38
CA GLU A 29 -16.80 9.82 -46.50
C GLU A 29 -15.74 9.31 -47.49
N PRO A 30 -15.54 10.00 -48.62
CA PRO A 30 -14.47 9.64 -49.53
C PRO A 30 -13.14 9.90 -48.84
N SER A 31 -12.25 8.90 -48.82
CA SER A 31 -10.96 9.03 -48.13
C SER A 31 -10.16 10.24 -48.63
N LEU A 32 -9.48 10.94 -47.73
CA LEU A 32 -8.61 12.06 -48.12
C LEU A 32 -7.49 11.62 -49.09
N VAL A 33 -7.11 10.33 -49.09
CA VAL A 33 -6.16 9.75 -50.06
C VAL A 33 -6.77 9.52 -51.44
N SER A 34 -8.10 9.40 -51.53
CA SER A 34 -8.81 9.34 -52.82
C SER A 34 -9.15 10.72 -53.36
N GLN A 35 -9.32 11.71 -52.46
CA GLN A 35 -9.58 13.10 -52.85
C GLN A 35 -8.28 13.87 -53.16
N TRP A 36 -7.20 13.59 -52.41
CA TRP A 36 -5.88 14.18 -52.57
C TRP A 36 -4.88 13.10 -52.99
N SER A 37 -3.76 13.47 -53.60
CA SER A 37 -2.71 12.46 -53.85
C SER A 37 -2.18 11.91 -52.52
N THR A 38 -1.77 10.63 -52.50
CA THR A 38 -1.15 10.00 -51.32
C THR A 38 0.03 10.83 -50.80
N VAL A 39 0.80 11.42 -51.71
CA VAL A 39 1.94 12.28 -51.37
C VAL A 39 1.48 13.54 -50.61
N LEU A 40 0.44 14.22 -51.11
CA LEU A 40 -0.07 15.43 -50.46
C LEU A 40 -0.67 15.11 -49.08
N PHE A 41 -1.43 14.02 -48.97
CA PHE A 41 -1.96 13.56 -47.69
C PHE A 41 -0.85 13.30 -46.66
N LEU A 42 0.20 12.56 -47.03
CA LEU A 42 1.32 12.28 -46.14
C LEU A 42 2.10 13.54 -45.77
N GLN A 43 2.31 14.46 -46.72
CA GLN A 43 2.98 15.73 -46.46
C GLN A 43 2.18 16.61 -45.48
N SER A 44 0.87 16.75 -45.68
CA SER A 44 0.00 17.52 -44.78
C SER A 44 -0.04 16.94 -43.37
N ASN A 45 -0.18 15.62 -43.25
CA ASN A 45 -0.14 14.96 -41.94
C ASN A 45 1.24 15.07 -41.27
N GLY A 46 2.32 14.93 -42.04
CA GLY A 46 3.68 15.13 -41.55
C GLY A 46 3.92 16.56 -41.05
N LEU A 47 3.42 17.56 -41.79
CA LEU A 47 3.51 18.97 -41.38
C LEU A 47 2.70 19.23 -40.12
N LEU A 48 1.46 18.71 -40.03
CA LEU A 48 0.62 18.84 -38.83
C LEU A 48 1.25 18.17 -37.61
N ALA A 49 1.77 16.94 -37.78
CA ALA A 49 2.46 16.22 -36.72
C ALA A 49 3.74 16.96 -36.29
N GLY A 50 4.52 17.48 -37.25
CA GLY A 50 5.72 18.26 -36.98
C GLY A 50 5.41 19.57 -36.24
N LEU A 51 4.41 20.32 -36.69
CA LEU A 51 3.95 21.53 -36.02
C LEU A 51 3.44 21.24 -34.61
N GLY A 52 2.63 20.18 -34.46
CA GLY A 52 2.15 19.72 -33.16
C GLY A 52 3.29 19.36 -32.22
N ALA A 53 4.30 18.63 -32.70
CA ALA A 53 5.48 18.28 -31.92
C ALA A 53 6.28 19.51 -31.49
N VAL A 54 6.45 20.51 -32.37
CA VAL A 54 7.10 21.78 -32.04
C VAL A 54 6.31 22.54 -30.98
N LEU A 55 4.98 22.65 -31.11
CA LEU A 55 4.13 23.32 -30.13
C LEU A 55 4.18 22.63 -28.77
N VAL A 56 4.12 21.30 -28.73
CA VAL A 56 4.26 20.52 -27.49
C VAL A 56 5.65 20.72 -26.88
N ALA A 57 6.72 20.69 -27.68
CA ALA A 57 8.09 20.89 -27.18
C ALA A 57 8.32 22.31 -26.64
N VAL A 58 7.81 23.34 -27.30
CA VAL A 58 7.87 24.74 -26.84
C VAL A 58 7.02 24.90 -25.57
N GLY A 59 5.79 24.38 -25.57
CA GLY A 59 4.91 24.39 -24.41
C GLY A 59 5.55 23.72 -23.20
N LEU A 60 6.11 22.52 -23.36
CA LEU A 60 6.79 21.80 -22.28
C LEU A 60 8.07 22.48 -21.77
N ARG A 61 8.76 23.24 -22.62
CA ARG A 61 9.91 24.06 -22.19
C ARG A 61 9.48 25.30 -21.42
N SER A 62 8.29 25.84 -21.72
CA SER A 62 7.72 26.99 -21.01
C SER A 62 7.08 26.61 -19.67
N LEU A 63 6.73 25.34 -19.48
CA LEU A 63 6.24 24.81 -18.22
C LEU A 63 7.39 24.76 -17.20
N GLY A 64 7.16 25.35 -16.02
CA GLY A 64 8.07 25.21 -14.89
C GLY A 64 8.15 23.77 -14.38
N ALA A 65 9.02 23.53 -13.40
CA ALA A 65 9.08 22.23 -12.74
C ALA A 65 7.73 21.89 -12.07
N MET A 66 7.29 20.64 -12.22
CA MET A 66 6.12 20.14 -11.51
C MET A 66 6.46 20.03 -10.02
N SER A 67 5.52 20.41 -9.15
CA SER A 67 5.70 20.23 -7.70
C SER A 67 5.60 18.75 -7.32
N LEU A 68 5.07 17.91 -8.21
CA LEU A 68 4.70 16.52 -7.94
C LEU A 68 3.58 16.43 -6.90
N GLN A 69 2.75 17.46 -6.85
CA GLN A 69 1.48 17.51 -6.13
C GLN A 69 0.36 17.49 -7.19
N PRO A 70 -0.21 16.31 -7.53
CA PRO A 70 -1.05 16.15 -8.71
C PRO A 70 -2.23 17.11 -8.78
N VAL A 71 -2.90 17.37 -7.65
CA VAL A 71 -4.06 18.28 -7.57
C VAL A 71 -3.64 19.73 -7.84
N GLU A 72 -2.56 20.20 -7.20
CA GLU A 72 -2.05 21.57 -7.40
C GLU A 72 -1.55 21.76 -8.83
N ASP A 73 -0.78 20.79 -9.35
CA ASP A 73 -0.28 20.82 -10.72
C ASP A 73 -1.43 20.78 -11.73
N LEU A 74 -2.46 19.97 -11.48
CA LEU A 74 -3.67 19.92 -12.31
C LEU A 74 -4.38 21.28 -12.35
N HIS A 75 -4.59 21.93 -11.20
CA HIS A 75 -5.19 23.26 -11.14
C HIS A 75 -4.32 24.33 -11.82
N ARG A 76 -3.00 24.21 -11.69
CA ARG A 76 -2.04 25.19 -12.21
C ARG A 76 -1.91 25.15 -13.73
N VAL A 77 -1.84 23.95 -14.33
CA VAL A 77 -1.51 23.81 -15.76
C VAL A 77 -2.62 23.13 -16.59
N GLY A 78 -3.62 22.55 -15.95
CA GLY A 78 -4.69 21.80 -16.59
C GLY A 78 -4.31 20.35 -16.94
N LEU A 79 -5.33 19.51 -17.16
CA LEU A 79 -5.19 18.06 -17.30
C LEU A 79 -4.20 17.62 -18.39
N TYR A 80 -4.32 18.16 -19.59
CA TYR A 80 -3.48 17.72 -20.70
C TYR A 80 -2.01 18.12 -20.50
N ALA A 81 -1.76 19.31 -19.98
CA ALA A 81 -0.41 19.78 -19.71
C ALA A 81 0.22 18.99 -18.55
N SER A 82 -0.54 18.69 -17.49
CA SER A 82 -0.05 17.91 -16.36
C SER A 82 0.33 16.48 -16.79
N LEU A 83 -0.48 15.83 -17.63
CA LEU A 83 -0.16 14.49 -18.16
C LEU A 83 1.18 14.48 -18.92
N TRP A 84 1.39 15.44 -19.84
CA TRP A 84 2.66 15.54 -20.56
C TRP A 84 3.84 15.89 -19.64
N ALA A 85 3.63 16.84 -18.71
CA ALA A 85 4.67 17.29 -17.79
C ALA A 85 5.12 16.15 -16.86
N TYR A 86 4.20 15.35 -16.33
CA TYR A 86 4.51 14.19 -15.48
C TYR A 86 5.18 13.08 -16.30
N GLY A 87 4.76 12.85 -17.55
CA GLY A 87 5.45 11.94 -18.46
C GLY A 87 6.90 12.35 -18.69
N VAL A 88 7.16 13.64 -18.92
CA VAL A 88 8.53 14.18 -19.06
C VAL A 88 9.30 14.09 -17.75
N ALA A 89 8.68 14.41 -16.62
CA ALA A 89 9.31 14.30 -15.30
C ALA A 89 9.74 12.85 -15.02
N LEU A 90 8.90 11.87 -15.35
CA LEU A 90 9.22 10.45 -15.25
C LEU A 90 10.36 10.03 -16.19
N MET A 91 10.38 10.51 -17.44
CA MET A 91 11.45 10.23 -18.39
C MET A 91 12.80 10.82 -17.96
N ARG A 92 12.79 11.97 -17.29
CA ARG A 92 14.00 12.64 -16.77
C ARG A 92 14.42 12.13 -15.38
N SER A 93 13.52 11.48 -14.67
CA SER A 93 13.75 10.93 -13.34
C SER A 93 14.69 9.72 -13.40
N SER A 94 15.68 9.70 -12.52
CA SER A 94 16.54 8.55 -12.27
C SER A 94 16.01 7.72 -11.10
N PRO A 95 16.25 6.39 -11.06
CA PRO A 95 16.01 5.61 -9.85
C PRO A 95 16.87 6.15 -8.68
N PRO A 96 16.42 5.98 -7.42
CA PRO A 96 17.24 6.33 -6.26
C PRO A 96 18.58 5.59 -6.26
N ASP A 97 19.61 6.21 -5.70
CA ASP A 97 20.90 5.55 -5.44
C ASP A 97 20.72 4.45 -4.38
N PRO A 98 21.12 3.19 -4.62
CA PRO A 98 21.15 2.15 -3.60
C PRO A 98 21.83 2.56 -2.28
N LEU A 99 22.86 3.40 -2.33
CA LEU A 99 23.57 3.89 -1.15
C LEU A 99 22.76 4.91 -0.33
N ALA A 100 21.71 5.50 -0.90
CA ALA A 100 20.81 6.38 -0.16
C ALA A 100 19.87 5.61 0.78
N SER A 101 19.69 4.30 0.58
CA SER A 101 18.90 3.47 1.49
C SER A 101 19.64 3.31 2.83
N PRO A 102 18.97 3.48 3.99
CA PRO A 102 19.58 3.25 5.30
C PRO A 102 20.02 1.78 5.48
N TYR A 103 19.53 0.86 4.66
CA TYR A 103 19.89 -0.55 4.72
C TYR A 103 21.12 -0.92 3.89
N ALA A 104 21.75 0.03 3.18
CA ALA A 104 22.85 -0.26 2.25
C ALA A 104 24.03 -1.00 2.91
N ALA A 105 24.43 -0.56 4.10
CA ALA A 105 25.50 -1.20 4.87
C ALA A 105 25.02 -2.51 5.53
N ALA A 106 23.81 -2.49 6.12
CA ALA A 106 23.26 -3.63 6.86
C ALA A 106 22.88 -4.83 5.97
N SER A 107 22.70 -4.59 4.66
CA SER A 107 22.37 -5.63 3.66
C SER A 107 23.60 -6.32 3.08
N GLN A 108 24.81 -5.89 3.43
CA GLN A 108 26.02 -6.61 3.03
C GLN A 108 26.14 -7.91 3.84
N PRO A 109 26.52 -9.04 3.20
CA PRO A 109 26.74 -10.29 3.92
C PRO A 109 27.78 -10.08 5.03
N SER A 110 27.37 -10.26 6.28
CA SER A 110 28.31 -10.17 7.40
C SER A 110 29.20 -11.42 7.38
N ALA A 111 30.52 -11.24 7.28
CA ALA A 111 31.49 -12.35 7.32
C ALA A 111 31.56 -13.05 8.70
N VAL A 112 30.86 -12.50 9.70
CA VAL A 112 30.80 -13.03 11.07
C VAL A 112 29.37 -13.46 11.34
N ALA A 113 29.14 -14.77 11.36
CA ALA A 113 27.92 -15.34 11.93
C ALA A 113 27.85 -14.90 13.40
N SER A 114 26.83 -14.13 13.77
CA SER A 114 26.62 -13.77 15.18
C SER A 114 26.29 -15.05 15.96
N PRO A 115 27.01 -15.36 17.06
CA PRO A 115 26.87 -16.63 17.79
C PRO A 115 25.47 -16.91 18.34
N ASP A 116 24.67 -15.89 18.66
CA ASP A 116 23.36 -16.05 19.31
C ASP A 116 22.16 -16.06 18.34
N SER A 117 22.20 -16.95 17.34
CA SER A 117 21.03 -17.17 16.48
C SER A 117 19.82 -17.71 17.24
N ALA A 118 20.00 -18.36 18.39
CA ALA A 118 18.94 -18.98 19.19
C ALA A 118 18.09 -17.97 19.99
N GLU A 119 18.65 -16.80 20.34
CA GLU A 119 17.94 -15.77 21.13
C GLU A 119 17.22 -14.72 20.27
N ARG A 120 17.51 -14.68 18.96
CA ARG A 120 16.91 -13.69 18.05
C ARG A 120 15.39 -13.89 17.93
N PRO A 121 14.60 -12.80 18.02
CA PRO A 121 13.15 -12.89 17.94
C PRO A 121 12.68 -13.23 16.52
N ASN A 122 11.53 -13.88 16.42
CA ASN A 122 10.73 -13.86 15.21
C ASN A 122 10.10 -12.47 15.05
N VAL A 123 10.09 -11.95 13.82
CA VAL A 123 9.58 -10.61 13.52
C VAL A 123 8.44 -10.73 12.52
N VAL A 124 7.28 -10.18 12.85
CA VAL A 124 6.13 -10.07 11.95
C VAL A 124 5.83 -8.59 11.75
N LEU A 125 5.98 -8.12 10.51
CA LEU A 125 5.59 -6.77 10.09
C LEU A 125 4.31 -6.87 9.27
N VAL A 126 3.23 -6.25 9.72
CA VAL A 126 1.91 -6.28 9.08
C VAL A 126 1.58 -4.91 8.52
N GLN A 127 1.42 -4.87 7.19
CA GLN A 127 0.68 -3.85 6.49
C GLN A 127 -0.78 -4.27 6.44
N SER A 128 -1.59 -3.65 7.29
CA SER A 128 -3.02 -3.90 7.39
C SER A 128 -3.75 -2.98 6.41
N GLU A 129 -4.26 -3.57 5.33
CA GLU A 129 -4.96 -2.90 4.25
C GLU A 129 -6.04 -1.95 4.77
N SER A 130 -5.95 -0.69 4.36
CA SER A 130 -6.92 0.37 4.68
C SER A 130 -7.19 0.56 6.19
N PHE A 131 -6.26 0.14 7.07
CA PHE A 131 -6.46 0.18 8.52
C PHE A 131 -6.27 1.59 9.09
N PHE A 132 -7.30 2.14 9.70
CA PHE A 132 -7.20 3.31 10.57
C PHE A 132 -8.19 3.19 11.73
N ASP A 133 -8.04 3.99 12.78
CA ASP A 133 -9.01 4.08 13.87
C ASP A 133 -10.11 5.10 13.53
N PRO A 134 -11.34 4.67 13.18
CA PRO A 134 -12.41 5.57 12.81
C PRO A 134 -13.11 6.20 14.02
N ARG A 135 -12.86 5.76 15.26
CA ARG A 135 -13.64 6.19 16.44
C ARG A 135 -13.53 7.69 16.75
N PRO A 136 -12.35 8.35 16.62
CA PRO A 136 -12.25 9.79 16.76
C PRO A 136 -12.98 10.57 15.64
N TRP A 137 -13.08 9.97 14.45
CA TRP A 137 -13.70 10.57 13.26
C TRP A 137 -15.23 10.33 13.22
N CYS A 138 -15.70 9.17 13.66
CA CYS A 138 -17.09 8.76 13.68
C CYS A 138 -17.44 8.23 15.09
N PRO A 139 -18.01 9.07 15.98
CA PRO A 139 -18.38 8.67 17.34
C PRO A 139 -19.48 7.61 17.45
N GLU A 140 -20.15 7.29 16.33
CA GLU A 140 -21.17 6.24 16.26
C GLU A 140 -20.55 4.83 16.29
N VAL A 141 -19.25 4.72 16.01
CA VAL A 141 -18.52 3.45 16.03
C VAL A 141 -18.45 2.89 17.45
N ALA A 142 -18.68 1.58 17.59
CA ALA A 142 -18.58 0.87 18.85
C ALA A 142 -17.19 1.08 19.47
N PRO A 143 -17.09 1.47 20.76
CA PRO A 143 -15.80 1.68 21.41
C PRO A 143 -14.99 0.38 21.50
N THR A 144 -15.66 -0.77 21.52
CA THR A 144 -15.07 -2.12 21.61
C THR A 144 -14.57 -2.68 20.27
N LEU A 145 -14.76 -1.98 19.14
CA LEU A 145 -14.44 -2.51 17.81
C LEU A 145 -12.97 -2.94 17.66
N LEU A 146 -12.06 -2.19 18.29
CA LEU A 146 -10.60 -2.36 18.18
C LEU A 146 -9.97 -2.76 19.53
N GLN A 147 -10.67 -3.56 20.33
CA GLN A 147 -10.24 -3.89 21.70
C GLN A 147 -8.86 -4.57 21.77
N HIS A 148 -8.50 -5.41 20.79
CA HIS A 148 -7.21 -6.10 20.79
C HIS A 148 -6.09 -5.17 20.34
N PHE A 149 -6.37 -4.29 19.39
CA PHE A 149 -5.51 -3.18 19.02
C PHE A 149 -5.28 -2.26 20.23
N ASP A 150 -6.31 -1.81 20.94
CA ASP A 150 -6.17 -0.91 22.10
C ASP A 150 -5.26 -1.51 23.19
N THR A 151 -5.48 -2.79 23.51
CA THR A 151 -4.68 -3.50 24.52
C THR A 151 -3.23 -3.61 24.05
N THR A 152 -3.01 -4.00 22.80
CA THR A 152 -1.66 -4.21 22.25
C THR A 152 -0.92 -2.88 22.04
N PHE A 153 -1.63 -1.84 21.64
CA PHE A 153 -1.13 -0.48 21.52
C PHE A 153 -0.73 0.07 22.89
N THR A 154 -1.48 -0.23 23.96
CA THR A 154 -1.09 0.14 25.33
C THR A 154 0.23 -0.51 25.74
N GLU A 155 0.41 -1.80 25.41
CA GLU A 155 1.60 -2.60 25.72
C GLU A 155 2.79 -2.38 24.75
N ALA A 156 2.57 -1.71 23.62
CA ALA A 156 3.58 -1.54 22.59
C ALA A 156 4.81 -0.78 23.11
N VAL A 157 6.01 -1.25 22.72
CA VAL A 157 7.30 -0.61 23.03
C VAL A 157 7.48 0.69 22.27
N GLU A 158 6.82 0.82 21.11
CA GLU A 158 6.79 2.04 20.31
C GLU A 158 5.44 2.14 19.59
N LYS A 159 4.89 3.36 19.50
CA LYS A 159 3.55 3.59 18.94
C LYS A 159 3.32 5.06 18.58
N GLY A 160 2.42 5.29 17.64
CA GLY A 160 2.02 6.65 17.26
C GLY A 160 1.25 6.70 15.95
N GLU A 161 1.31 7.87 15.31
CA GLU A 161 0.73 8.11 14.00
C GLU A 161 1.78 7.97 12.89
N LEU A 162 1.37 7.39 11.78
CA LEU A 162 2.16 7.16 10.59
C LEU A 162 1.65 8.06 9.47
N SER A 163 2.51 8.96 8.99
CA SER A 163 2.27 9.68 7.74
C SER A 163 2.57 8.77 6.56
N VAL A 164 1.54 8.51 5.75
CA VAL A 164 1.58 7.60 4.61
C VAL A 164 1.39 8.34 3.29
N PRO A 165 2.13 7.99 2.22
CA PRO A 165 2.07 8.66 0.91
C PRO A 165 0.95 8.12 0.01
N ALA A 166 -0.17 7.71 0.61
CA ALA A 166 -1.26 7.04 -0.07
C ALA A 166 -2.60 7.38 0.61
N TRP A 167 -3.65 7.49 -0.21
CA TRP A 167 -5.02 7.72 0.23
C TRP A 167 -5.94 6.82 -0.58
N GLY A 168 -6.73 5.98 0.08
CA GLY A 168 -7.74 5.10 -0.53
C GLY A 168 -7.21 3.95 -1.42
N ALA A 169 -6.02 4.10 -1.99
CA ALA A 169 -5.38 3.15 -2.88
C ALA A 169 -3.86 3.41 -2.95
N ASN A 170 -3.17 2.63 -3.79
CA ASN A 170 -1.73 2.72 -4.05
C ASN A 170 -0.86 2.28 -2.86
N THR A 171 -1.30 1.26 -2.11
CA THR A 171 -0.59 0.50 -1.07
C THR A 171 0.92 0.38 -1.29
N VAL A 172 1.36 0.14 -2.53
CA VAL A 172 2.79 0.01 -2.89
C VAL A 172 3.65 1.23 -2.61
N ARG A 173 3.06 2.42 -2.44
CA ARG A 173 3.79 3.65 -2.06
C ARG A 173 4.24 3.57 -0.61
N THR A 174 3.31 3.25 0.30
CA THR A 174 3.60 3.04 1.72
C THR A 174 4.50 1.82 1.92
N GLU A 175 4.19 0.70 1.25
CA GLU A 175 5.00 -0.52 1.27
C GLU A 175 6.45 -0.26 0.86
N CYS A 176 6.65 0.51 -0.23
CA CYS A 176 7.98 0.86 -0.70
C CYS A 176 8.73 1.73 0.30
N ALA A 177 8.07 2.74 0.89
CA ALA A 177 8.68 3.61 1.90
C ALA A 177 9.16 2.78 3.10
N VAL A 178 8.28 1.95 3.68
CA VAL A 178 8.58 1.09 4.83
C VAL A 178 9.72 0.13 4.53
N LEU A 179 9.68 -0.56 3.38
CA LEU A 179 10.67 -1.58 3.04
C LEU A 179 12.04 -0.98 2.69
N THR A 180 12.09 0.11 1.92
CA THR A 180 13.37 0.66 1.42
C THR A 180 13.99 1.69 2.36
N GLY A 181 13.20 2.27 3.26
CA GLY A 181 13.61 3.34 4.16
C GLY A 181 13.78 4.70 3.47
N LEU A 182 13.39 4.80 2.19
CA LEU A 182 13.48 6.03 1.40
C LEU A 182 12.17 6.80 1.44
N ALA A 183 12.25 8.10 1.73
CA ALA A 183 11.11 9.00 1.64
C ALA A 183 10.58 9.11 0.19
N PRO A 184 9.27 9.31 -0.03
CA PRO A 184 8.67 9.46 -1.37
C PRO A 184 9.38 10.49 -2.25
N SER A 185 9.77 11.63 -1.68
CA SER A 185 10.49 12.70 -2.37
C SER A 185 11.82 12.25 -3.00
N ALA A 186 12.51 11.26 -2.43
CA ALA A 186 13.75 10.70 -2.97
C ALA A 186 13.53 9.95 -4.31
N TRP A 187 12.29 9.59 -4.64
CA TRP A 187 11.92 8.92 -5.88
C TRP A 187 11.57 9.89 -7.01
N GLY A 188 11.39 11.18 -6.70
CA GLY A 188 10.86 12.16 -7.66
C GLY A 188 9.56 11.66 -8.30
N ALA A 189 9.41 11.80 -9.62
CA ALA A 189 8.20 11.35 -10.33
C ALA A 189 7.95 9.83 -10.27
N ARG A 190 8.93 9.01 -9.84
CA ARG A 190 8.75 7.56 -9.68
C ARG A 190 7.98 7.20 -8.42
N GLN A 191 7.77 8.14 -7.50
CA GLN A 191 7.03 7.91 -6.25
C GLN A 191 5.59 7.42 -6.48
N PHE A 192 4.97 7.77 -7.61
CA PHE A 192 3.60 7.36 -7.92
C PHE A 192 3.46 5.88 -8.28
N ASN A 193 4.54 5.23 -8.72
CA ASN A 193 4.60 3.78 -8.96
C ASN A 193 6.04 3.26 -8.77
N PRO A 194 6.49 3.12 -7.51
CA PRO A 194 7.87 2.76 -7.21
C PRO A 194 8.19 1.33 -7.64
N TYR A 195 7.22 0.42 -7.60
CA TYR A 195 7.39 -1.00 -7.96
C TYR A 195 7.80 -1.20 -9.44
N ARG A 196 7.32 -0.34 -10.34
CA ARG A 196 7.79 -0.33 -11.73
C ARG A 196 9.30 -0.06 -11.83
N THR A 197 9.83 0.79 -10.97
CA THR A 197 11.26 1.08 -10.87
C THR A 197 12.00 -0.07 -10.19
N LEU A 198 11.54 -0.50 -9.02
CA LEU A 198 12.16 -1.57 -8.23
C LEU A 198 12.31 -2.87 -9.04
N SER A 199 11.33 -3.21 -9.88
CA SER A 199 11.37 -4.42 -10.73
C SER A 199 12.58 -4.51 -11.66
N ARG A 200 13.26 -3.38 -11.90
CA ARG A 200 14.43 -3.25 -12.78
C ARG A 200 15.68 -2.77 -12.03
N TYR A 201 15.50 -1.99 -10.98
CA TYR A 201 16.55 -1.35 -10.20
C TYR A 201 16.35 -1.71 -8.73
N PRO A 202 16.83 -2.89 -8.28
CA PRO A 202 16.67 -3.31 -6.90
C PRO A 202 17.42 -2.38 -5.95
N LEU A 203 16.86 -2.19 -4.75
CA LEU A 203 17.45 -1.40 -3.68
C LEU A 203 17.62 -2.24 -2.42
N PRO A 204 18.59 -1.91 -1.55
CA PRO A 204 18.61 -2.42 -0.19
C PRO A 204 17.29 -2.14 0.52
N SER A 205 16.89 -3.07 1.38
CA SER A 205 15.64 -3.03 2.11
C SER A 205 15.80 -3.59 3.52
N VAL A 206 14.77 -3.39 4.34
CA VAL A 206 14.66 -4.04 5.65
C VAL A 206 14.77 -5.56 5.53
N ALA A 207 14.16 -6.17 4.51
CA ALA A 207 14.22 -7.60 4.29
C ALA A 207 15.64 -8.06 3.93
N SER A 208 16.33 -7.37 3.01
CA SER A 208 17.73 -7.74 2.69
C SER A 208 18.66 -7.56 3.89
N ALA A 209 18.41 -6.56 4.75
CA ALA A 209 19.13 -6.38 5.99
C ALA A 209 18.87 -7.53 6.98
N PHE A 210 17.61 -7.93 7.20
CA PHE A 210 17.27 -9.10 8.03
C PHE A 210 17.92 -10.38 7.48
N ARG A 211 17.87 -10.60 6.17
CA ARG A 211 18.49 -11.74 5.50
C ARG A 211 20.00 -11.77 5.72
N ALA A 212 20.69 -10.63 5.61
CA ALA A 212 22.12 -10.51 5.90
C ALA A 212 22.45 -10.78 7.38
N GLN A 213 21.48 -10.63 8.28
CA GLN A 213 21.55 -11.05 9.68
C GLN A 213 21.09 -12.51 9.90
N GLY A 214 20.99 -13.34 8.86
CA GLY A 214 20.68 -14.76 8.99
C GLY A 214 19.21 -15.10 9.25
N TYR A 215 18.30 -14.12 9.10
CA TYR A 215 16.87 -14.41 9.11
C TYR A 215 16.46 -15.08 7.81
N ARG A 216 15.44 -15.94 7.90
CA ARG A 216 14.67 -16.34 6.74
C ARG A 216 13.58 -15.30 6.49
N THR A 217 13.55 -14.74 5.30
CA THR A 217 12.65 -13.62 4.97
C THR A 217 11.48 -14.11 4.12
N ILE A 218 10.26 -13.88 4.60
CA ILE A 218 9.03 -14.38 3.97
C ILE A 218 8.07 -13.21 3.77
N CYS A 219 7.50 -13.09 2.57
CA CYS A 219 6.38 -12.18 2.32
C CYS A 219 5.09 -12.99 2.13
N VAL A 220 4.00 -12.57 2.76
CA VAL A 220 2.67 -13.18 2.64
C VAL A 220 1.70 -12.12 2.13
N HIS A 221 1.08 -12.37 0.99
CA HIS A 221 0.05 -11.48 0.43
C HIS A 221 -1.00 -12.33 -0.28
N PRO A 222 -2.26 -12.36 0.17
CA PRO A 222 -3.25 -13.30 -0.35
C PRO A 222 -3.92 -12.78 -1.63
N TYR A 223 -3.11 -12.30 -2.59
CA TYR A 223 -3.54 -11.80 -3.90
C TYR A 223 -2.56 -12.31 -4.98
N PRO A 224 -2.93 -12.35 -6.29
CA PRO A 224 -2.03 -12.84 -7.34
C PRO A 224 -0.66 -12.15 -7.32
N ALA A 225 0.42 -12.94 -7.33
CA ALA A 225 1.79 -12.43 -7.21
C ALA A 225 2.16 -11.37 -8.27
N THR A 226 1.57 -11.44 -9.47
CA THR A 226 1.86 -10.50 -10.57
C THR A 226 1.26 -9.11 -10.35
N PHE A 227 0.31 -8.96 -9.41
CA PHE A 227 -0.28 -7.66 -9.11
C PHE A 227 0.81 -6.72 -8.57
N TYR A 228 0.87 -5.51 -9.12
CA TYR A 228 1.97 -4.56 -8.92
C TYR A 228 3.38 -5.09 -9.21
N MET A 229 3.55 -6.19 -9.96
CA MET A 229 4.86 -6.82 -10.21
C MET A 229 5.55 -7.35 -8.94
N ARG A 230 4.78 -7.72 -7.90
CA ARG A 230 5.33 -8.26 -6.64
C ARG A 230 6.14 -9.54 -6.86
N ASP A 231 5.78 -10.35 -7.84
CA ASP A 231 6.54 -11.53 -8.31
C ASP A 231 8.00 -11.22 -8.67
N LYS A 232 8.30 -10.00 -9.12
CA LYS A 232 9.66 -9.54 -9.43
C LYS A 232 10.28 -8.75 -8.28
N VAL A 233 9.51 -7.85 -7.69
CA VAL A 233 10.02 -6.89 -6.68
C VAL A 233 10.32 -7.58 -5.35
N ILE A 234 9.44 -8.45 -4.86
CA ILE A 234 9.59 -9.08 -3.54
C ILE A 234 10.90 -9.90 -3.46
N PRO A 235 11.24 -10.77 -4.42
CA PRO A 235 12.55 -11.44 -4.40
C PRO A 235 13.73 -10.46 -4.48
N GLN A 236 13.60 -9.40 -5.29
CA GLN A 236 14.64 -8.39 -5.48
C GLN A 236 14.91 -7.54 -4.22
N LEU A 237 13.90 -7.35 -3.36
CA LEU A 237 14.06 -6.69 -2.06
C LEU A 237 14.70 -7.61 -1.01
N GLY A 238 14.97 -8.88 -1.32
CA GLY A 238 15.67 -9.80 -0.42
C GLY A 238 14.76 -10.72 0.39
N PHE A 239 13.51 -10.94 -0.05
CA PHE A 239 12.66 -12.00 0.48
C PHE A 239 13.06 -13.36 -0.10
N ASP A 240 13.32 -14.35 0.75
CA ASP A 240 13.60 -15.74 0.35
C ASP A 240 12.35 -16.45 -0.20
N THR A 241 11.15 -16.07 0.27
CA THR A 241 9.90 -16.70 -0.13
C THR A 241 8.78 -15.67 -0.27
N PHE A 242 8.00 -15.77 -1.34
CA PHE A 242 6.77 -15.02 -1.52
C PHE A 242 5.57 -15.98 -1.59
N ILE A 243 4.63 -15.83 -0.66
CA ILE A 243 3.42 -16.63 -0.54
C ILE A 243 2.25 -15.80 -1.03
N ASP A 244 1.73 -16.16 -2.20
CA ASP A 244 0.64 -15.45 -2.86
C ASP A 244 -0.72 -16.14 -2.65
N ILE A 245 -1.75 -15.68 -3.39
CA ILE A 245 -3.11 -16.24 -3.32
C ILE A 245 -3.18 -17.77 -3.56
N SER A 246 -2.22 -18.37 -4.27
CA SER A 246 -2.24 -19.82 -4.56
C SER A 246 -2.10 -20.68 -3.31
N ALA A 247 -1.64 -20.11 -2.18
CA ALA A 247 -1.55 -20.77 -0.89
C ALA A 247 -2.87 -20.76 -0.09
N PHE A 248 -3.93 -20.15 -0.62
CA PHE A 248 -5.23 -19.98 0.01
C PHE A 248 -6.35 -20.58 -0.85
N SER A 249 -7.45 -20.95 -0.21
CA SER A 249 -8.61 -21.55 -0.87
C SER A 249 -9.79 -20.58 -0.97
N SER A 250 -10.80 -20.90 -1.78
CA SER A 250 -12.03 -20.10 -1.84
C SER A 250 -12.80 -20.06 -0.52
N SER A 251 -12.67 -21.09 0.33
CA SER A 251 -13.26 -21.12 1.67
C SER A 251 -12.54 -20.22 2.68
N ASP A 252 -11.35 -19.72 2.34
CA ASP A 252 -10.63 -18.75 3.16
C ASP A 252 -11.10 -17.30 2.91
N LYS A 253 -12.04 -17.09 1.99
CA LYS A 253 -12.60 -15.76 1.72
C LYS A 253 -13.51 -15.28 2.84
N HIS A 254 -13.40 -13.98 3.14
CA HIS A 254 -14.38 -13.24 3.93
C HIS A 254 -14.73 -11.99 3.13
N GLY A 255 -15.98 -11.90 2.69
CA GLY A 255 -16.33 -10.93 1.66
C GLY A 255 -15.71 -11.29 0.29
N GLN A 256 -15.21 -10.29 -0.43
CA GLN A 256 -14.63 -10.49 -1.77
C GLN A 256 -13.24 -11.15 -1.79
N TYR A 257 -12.44 -10.90 -0.74
CA TYR A 257 -11.02 -11.25 -0.66
C TYR A 257 -10.76 -12.38 0.33
N ILE A 258 -9.53 -12.89 0.34
CA ILE A 258 -9.08 -13.82 1.40
C ILE A 258 -9.08 -13.08 2.72
N GLY A 259 -9.67 -13.68 3.74
CA GLY A 259 -9.80 -13.05 5.04
C GLY A 259 -8.50 -13.03 5.85
N ASP A 260 -8.37 -12.02 6.70
CA ASP A 260 -7.28 -11.76 7.62
C ASP A 260 -7.10 -12.91 8.61
N ARG A 261 -8.20 -13.58 9.02
CA ARG A 261 -8.12 -14.81 9.82
C ARG A 261 -7.38 -15.95 9.08
N ALA A 262 -7.50 -16.05 7.76
CA ALA A 262 -6.77 -17.05 6.98
C ALA A 262 -5.29 -16.69 6.88
N VAL A 263 -4.98 -15.41 6.71
CA VAL A 263 -3.61 -14.89 6.75
C VAL A 263 -2.97 -15.16 8.11
N ALA A 264 -3.67 -14.88 9.22
CA ALA A 264 -3.21 -15.18 10.57
C ALA A 264 -2.90 -16.67 10.77
N ARG A 265 -3.77 -17.58 10.29
CA ARG A 265 -3.50 -19.03 10.31
C ARG A 265 -2.23 -19.38 9.54
N LYS A 266 -1.98 -18.74 8.39
CA LYS A 266 -0.77 -18.97 7.59
C LYS A 266 0.48 -18.50 8.33
N VAL A 267 0.46 -17.31 8.92
CA VAL A 267 1.55 -16.77 9.75
C VAL A 267 1.83 -17.68 10.94
N GLY A 268 0.79 -18.10 11.67
CA GLY A 268 0.94 -19.02 12.81
C GLY A 268 1.54 -20.37 12.43
N ARG A 269 1.27 -20.89 11.22
CA ARG A 269 1.94 -22.11 10.71
C ARG A 269 3.41 -21.88 10.38
N LEU A 270 3.76 -20.71 9.86
CA LEU A 270 5.17 -20.35 9.60
C LEU A 270 5.96 -20.25 10.91
N LEU A 271 5.39 -19.59 11.92
CA LEU A 271 6.01 -19.45 13.24
C LEU A 271 6.19 -20.78 14.01
N LYS A 272 5.52 -21.85 13.56
CA LYS A 272 5.63 -23.21 14.11
C LYS A 272 6.53 -24.12 13.26
N ASP A 273 7.23 -23.58 12.25
CA ASP A 273 8.14 -24.41 11.46
C ASP A 273 9.41 -24.78 12.26
N ASP A 274 10.02 -25.90 11.86
CA ASP A 274 11.21 -26.45 12.51
C ASP A 274 12.52 -25.91 11.89
N ASP A 275 12.46 -24.85 11.07
CA ASP A 275 13.66 -24.16 10.58
C ASP A 275 14.24 -23.36 11.74
N ASN A 276 15.40 -23.79 12.26
CA ASN A 276 16.03 -23.15 13.41
C ASN A 276 16.47 -21.69 13.17
N ARG A 277 16.26 -21.10 11.99
CA ARG A 277 16.54 -19.67 11.72
C ARG A 277 15.41 -18.77 12.23
N PRO A 278 15.71 -17.56 12.73
CA PRO A 278 14.66 -16.60 13.05
C PRO A 278 13.94 -16.13 11.77
N LEU A 279 12.65 -15.87 11.88
CA LEU A 279 11.80 -15.47 10.76
C LEU A 279 11.61 -13.95 10.72
N PHE A 280 11.72 -13.37 9.53
CA PHE A 280 11.18 -12.04 9.23
C PHE A 280 10.02 -12.21 8.25
N ILE A 281 8.79 -12.03 8.74
CA ILE A 281 7.56 -12.22 7.97
C ILE A 281 6.96 -10.84 7.69
N PHE A 282 6.91 -10.43 6.44
CA PHE A 282 6.15 -9.28 6.01
C PHE A 282 4.78 -9.71 5.48
N VAL A 283 3.72 -9.15 6.02
CA VAL A 283 2.34 -9.50 5.71
C VAL A 283 1.65 -8.29 5.09
N ILE A 284 1.00 -8.50 3.94
CA ILE A 284 0.18 -7.50 3.26
C ILE A 284 -1.24 -8.06 3.17
N THR A 285 -2.17 -7.55 3.97
CA THR A 285 -3.55 -8.03 3.95
C THR A 285 -4.34 -7.52 2.74
N MET A 286 -5.56 -8.00 2.57
CA MET A 286 -6.47 -7.61 1.48
C MET A 286 -7.93 -7.50 1.92
N GLU A 287 -8.31 -8.02 3.10
CA GLU A 287 -9.72 -8.24 3.44
C GLU A 287 -10.52 -6.93 3.40
N ASN A 288 -9.94 -5.85 3.91
CA ASN A 288 -10.57 -4.54 4.00
C ASN A 288 -10.45 -3.69 2.72
N HIS A 289 -9.92 -4.26 1.63
CA HIS A 289 -9.75 -3.58 0.35
C HIS A 289 -11.12 -3.30 -0.30
N GLY A 290 -11.27 -2.16 -0.96
CA GLY A 290 -12.48 -1.83 -1.73
C GLY A 290 -12.66 -2.66 -3.02
N PRO A 291 -13.76 -2.46 -3.76
CA PRO A 291 -14.89 -1.60 -3.45
C PRO A 291 -15.91 -2.25 -2.49
N LEU A 292 -16.29 -1.53 -1.43
CA LEU A 292 -17.14 -2.04 -0.35
C LEU A 292 -18.63 -2.13 -0.73
N HIS A 293 -19.12 -1.36 -1.71
CA HIS A 293 -20.50 -1.46 -2.20
C HIS A 293 -20.86 -2.80 -2.84
N LEU A 294 -19.88 -3.68 -3.11
CA LEU A 294 -20.16 -5.03 -3.58
C LEU A 294 -20.75 -5.93 -2.49
N GLU A 295 -20.71 -5.48 -1.24
CA GLU A 295 -21.29 -6.18 -0.10
C GLU A 295 -22.41 -5.34 0.52
N ALA A 296 -23.45 -6.03 1.01
CA ALA A 296 -24.54 -5.38 1.71
C ALA A 296 -24.28 -5.40 3.22
N PRO A 297 -24.55 -4.28 3.94
CA PRO A 297 -24.47 -4.29 5.39
C PRO A 297 -25.45 -5.30 5.98
N GLN A 298 -25.07 -5.92 7.08
CA GLN A 298 -25.85 -6.96 7.74
C GLN A 298 -26.36 -6.46 9.09
N GLN A 299 -27.69 -6.37 9.26
CA GLN A 299 -28.31 -5.88 10.50
C GLN A 299 -27.81 -6.64 11.74
N ALA A 300 -27.58 -7.95 11.62
CA ALA A 300 -27.12 -8.80 12.71
C ALA A 300 -25.73 -8.45 13.26
N ARG A 301 -24.90 -7.73 12.49
CA ARG A 301 -23.54 -7.34 12.87
C ARG A 301 -23.43 -5.88 13.35
N LEU A 302 -24.51 -5.12 13.26
CA LEU A 302 -24.47 -3.69 13.63
C LEU A 302 -24.27 -3.48 15.12
N ALA A 303 -24.74 -4.38 15.98
CA ALA A 303 -24.52 -4.27 17.42
C ALA A 303 -23.01 -4.24 17.78
N ASP A 304 -22.17 -4.90 16.98
CA ASP A 304 -20.73 -5.00 17.20
C ASP A 304 -19.95 -3.82 16.60
N THR A 305 -20.56 -3.06 15.69
CA THR A 305 -19.87 -2.00 14.91
C THR A 305 -20.51 -0.61 15.07
N LEU A 306 -21.83 -0.49 14.94
CA LEU A 306 -22.62 0.74 15.00
C LEU A 306 -23.87 0.50 15.89
N PRO A 307 -23.70 0.36 17.22
CA PRO A 307 -24.73 -0.17 18.12
C PRO A 307 -26.00 0.69 18.20
N ASN A 308 -25.90 1.97 17.87
CA ASN A 308 -27.00 2.93 17.93
C ASN A 308 -27.60 3.27 16.55
N ALA A 309 -27.10 2.66 15.47
CA ALA A 309 -27.56 2.99 14.12
C ALA A 309 -28.98 2.45 13.85
N ALA A 310 -29.80 3.28 13.22
CA ALA A 310 -31.14 2.89 12.78
C ALA A 310 -31.08 1.91 11.58
N TRP A 311 -32.09 1.04 11.46
CA TRP A 311 -32.25 0.15 10.31
C TRP A 311 -33.55 0.48 9.54
N PRO A 312 -33.51 0.63 8.20
CA PRO A 312 -32.34 0.51 7.31
C PRO A 312 -31.31 1.65 7.50
N LEU A 313 -30.04 1.35 7.23
CA LEU A 313 -28.95 2.32 7.37
C LEU A 313 -29.10 3.49 6.37
N PRO A 314 -28.83 4.74 6.80
CA PRO A 314 -28.67 5.88 5.89
C PRO A 314 -27.46 5.68 4.97
N GLY A 315 -27.46 6.32 3.80
CA GLY A 315 -26.45 6.12 2.74
C GLY A 315 -25.00 6.18 3.23
N HIS A 316 -24.66 7.23 3.98
CA HIS A 316 -23.31 7.46 4.53
C HIS A 316 -22.82 6.39 5.52
N LEU A 317 -23.71 5.58 6.10
CA LEU A 317 -23.33 4.47 6.99
C LEU A 317 -23.27 3.12 6.29
N ARG A 318 -23.72 2.99 5.03
CA ARG A 318 -23.85 1.67 4.38
C ARG A 318 -22.49 1.03 4.10
N GLU A 319 -21.61 1.73 3.38
CA GLU A 319 -20.25 1.25 3.12
C GLU A 319 -19.40 1.26 4.39
N LEU A 320 -19.60 2.26 5.27
CA LEU A 320 -18.93 2.32 6.57
C LEU A 320 -19.24 1.08 7.42
N ALA A 321 -20.49 0.62 7.48
CA ALA A 321 -20.84 -0.58 8.23
C ALA A 321 -20.15 -1.85 7.70
N VAL A 322 -19.95 -1.96 6.38
CA VAL A 322 -19.19 -3.06 5.76
C VAL A 322 -17.70 -2.94 6.11
N TYR A 323 -17.12 -1.75 5.98
CA TYR A 323 -15.75 -1.47 6.39
C TYR A 323 -15.50 -1.83 7.85
N LEU A 324 -16.35 -1.36 8.78
CA LEU A 324 -16.18 -1.61 10.21
C LEU A 324 -16.24 -3.10 10.55
N HIS A 325 -17.06 -3.87 9.84
CA HIS A 325 -17.10 -5.32 10.00
C HIS A 325 -15.74 -5.96 9.67
N HIS A 326 -15.13 -5.59 8.53
CA HIS A 326 -13.81 -6.10 8.14
C HIS A 326 -12.67 -5.54 9.00
N LEU A 327 -12.79 -4.30 9.48
CA LEU A 327 -11.86 -3.73 10.44
C LEU A 327 -11.84 -4.52 11.76
N GLY A 328 -13.00 -5.04 12.21
CA GLY A 328 -13.08 -5.94 13.34
C GLY A 328 -12.37 -7.28 13.10
N GLU A 329 -12.37 -7.81 11.87
CA GLU A 329 -11.61 -9.03 11.53
C GLU A 329 -10.10 -8.78 11.53
N ALA A 330 -9.65 -7.57 11.16
CA ALA A 330 -8.25 -7.15 11.30
C ALA A 330 -7.82 -7.11 12.79
N ASP A 331 -8.68 -6.63 13.70
CA ASP A 331 -8.45 -6.67 15.15
C ASP A 331 -8.31 -8.12 15.67
N GLN A 332 -9.13 -9.04 15.16
CA GLN A 332 -9.02 -10.47 15.48
C GLN A 332 -7.75 -11.12 14.90
N MET A 333 -7.31 -10.70 13.72
CA MET A 333 -6.02 -11.13 13.15
C MET A 333 -4.85 -10.66 14.02
N LEU A 334 -4.86 -9.40 14.47
CA LEU A 334 -3.84 -8.86 15.36
C LEU A 334 -3.72 -9.71 16.62
N ALA A 335 -4.85 -10.04 17.27
CA ALA A 335 -4.88 -10.93 18.44
C ALA A 335 -4.28 -12.31 18.11
N SER A 336 -4.67 -12.90 16.98
CA SER A 336 -4.22 -14.23 16.55
C SER A 336 -2.70 -14.28 16.28
N VAL A 337 -2.15 -13.24 15.65
CA VAL A 337 -0.71 -13.14 15.37
C VAL A 337 0.06 -12.93 16.68
N LYS A 338 -0.44 -12.06 17.57
CA LYS A 338 0.14 -11.85 18.90
C LYS A 338 0.17 -13.16 19.72
N THR A 339 -0.91 -13.94 19.70
CA THR A 339 -0.94 -15.26 20.34
C THR A 339 0.09 -16.21 19.71
N ALA A 340 0.16 -16.28 18.39
CA ALA A 340 1.14 -17.15 17.71
C ALA A 340 2.60 -16.78 18.04
N LEU A 341 2.91 -15.49 18.20
CA LEU A 341 4.23 -15.03 18.64
C LEU A 341 4.52 -15.40 20.10
N ASN A 342 3.54 -15.31 21.00
CA ASN A 342 3.70 -15.74 22.39
C ASN A 342 3.85 -17.27 22.55
N GLU A 343 3.22 -18.05 21.66
CA GLU A 343 3.34 -19.52 21.62
C GLU A 343 4.63 -20.02 20.95
N SER A 344 5.37 -19.14 20.26
CA SER A 344 6.62 -19.48 19.58
C SER A 344 7.72 -19.79 20.59
N THR A 345 8.63 -20.70 20.22
CA THR A 345 9.82 -21.05 21.02
C THR A 345 10.83 -19.91 21.13
N ARG A 346 10.81 -18.99 20.16
CA ARG A 346 11.60 -17.76 20.13
C ARG A 346 10.77 -16.58 20.62
N PRO A 347 11.39 -15.56 21.24
CA PRO A 347 10.75 -14.27 21.45
C PRO A 347 10.16 -13.71 20.14
N GLY A 348 9.20 -12.81 20.24
CA GLY A 348 8.49 -12.26 19.09
C GLY A 348 8.43 -10.74 19.10
N ILE A 349 8.53 -10.14 17.93
CA ILE A 349 8.21 -8.73 17.69
C ILE A 349 7.11 -8.63 16.63
N LEU A 350 6.05 -7.88 16.93
CA LEU A 350 4.97 -7.54 16.02
C LEU A 350 5.04 -6.05 15.70
N SER A 351 5.20 -5.69 14.43
CA SER A 351 4.94 -4.33 13.96
C SER A 351 3.68 -4.32 13.11
N TRP A 352 2.80 -3.35 13.35
CA TRP A 352 1.51 -3.22 12.70
C TRP A 352 1.30 -1.78 12.24
N TYR A 353 0.86 -1.59 11.01
CA TYR A 353 0.49 -0.27 10.49
C TYR A 353 -0.60 -0.35 9.42
N GLY A 354 -1.35 0.73 9.25
CA GLY A 354 -2.24 0.93 8.10
C GLY A 354 -1.52 1.59 6.93
N ASP A 355 -1.76 1.14 5.70
CA ASP A 355 -1.11 1.69 4.51
C ASP A 355 -1.74 2.98 3.99
N HIS A 356 -3.04 3.16 4.18
CA HIS A 356 -3.83 4.37 3.92
C HIS A 356 -5.19 4.29 4.61
N VAL A 357 -5.97 5.38 4.58
CA VAL A 357 -7.41 5.35 4.90
C VAL A 357 -8.23 4.73 3.74
N PRO A 358 -9.43 4.16 3.99
CA PRO A 358 -10.25 3.54 2.94
C PRO A 358 -10.87 4.58 1.99
N ILE A 359 -11.58 4.10 0.96
CA ILE A 359 -12.42 4.95 0.10
C ILE A 359 -13.87 4.84 0.60
N LEU A 360 -14.37 5.91 1.24
CA LEU A 360 -15.73 5.97 1.80
C LEU A 360 -16.42 7.30 1.43
N PRO A 361 -16.73 7.58 0.15
CA PRO A 361 -17.15 8.90 -0.33
C PRO A 361 -18.41 9.42 0.35
N ASP A 362 -19.43 8.58 0.53
CA ASP A 362 -20.68 8.99 1.20
C ASP A 362 -20.45 9.32 2.68
N ALA A 363 -19.57 8.58 3.36
CA ALA A 363 -19.23 8.83 4.75
C ALA A 363 -18.37 10.09 4.89
N TYR A 364 -17.38 10.29 4.01
CA TYR A 364 -16.54 11.49 3.97
C TYR A 364 -17.33 12.74 3.61
N GLY A 365 -18.30 12.64 2.71
CA GLY A 365 -19.22 13.75 2.41
C GLY A 365 -20.11 14.14 3.61
N TYR A 366 -20.36 13.22 4.54
CA TYR A 366 -21.18 13.49 5.73
C TYR A 366 -20.34 13.93 6.96
N PHE A 367 -19.20 13.29 7.22
CA PHE A 367 -18.37 13.51 8.41
C PHE A 367 -17.11 14.37 8.16
N MET A 368 -16.88 14.83 6.92
CA MET A 368 -15.59 15.32 6.41
C MET A 368 -14.54 14.20 6.27
N PRO A 369 -13.59 14.30 5.33
CA PRO A 369 -12.46 13.37 5.24
C PRO A 369 -11.59 13.38 6.53
N PRO A 370 -11.02 12.23 6.94
CA PRO A 370 -10.05 12.19 8.03
C PRO A 370 -8.72 12.88 7.66
N THR A 371 -7.77 12.97 8.59
CA THR A 371 -6.42 13.52 8.33
C THR A 371 -5.56 12.62 7.45
N GLY A 372 -6.01 11.36 7.26
CA GLY A 372 -5.44 10.23 6.51
C GLY A 372 -4.07 9.70 6.96
N SER A 373 -3.53 10.21 8.07
CA SER A 373 -2.54 9.46 8.84
C SER A 373 -3.15 8.18 9.39
N THR A 374 -2.35 7.13 9.51
CA THR A 374 -2.79 5.83 10.04
C THR A 374 -2.04 5.51 11.34
N PRO A 375 -2.55 4.65 12.22
CA PRO A 375 -1.79 4.25 13.41
C PRO A 375 -0.65 3.28 13.05
N TYR A 376 0.43 3.33 13.83
CA TYR A 376 1.45 2.27 13.88
C TYR A 376 1.77 1.85 15.31
N MET A 377 2.27 0.61 15.45
CA MET A 377 2.86 0.14 16.69
C MET A 377 3.96 -0.90 16.45
N ILE A 378 4.84 -1.04 17.44
CA ILE A 378 5.81 -2.14 17.59
C ILE A 378 5.60 -2.71 18.99
N TRP A 379 5.26 -4.00 19.06
CA TRP A 379 5.01 -4.75 20.28
C TRP A 379 6.00 -5.91 20.39
N SER A 380 6.36 -6.29 21.62
CA SER A 380 7.31 -7.38 21.90
C SER A 380 6.70 -8.39 22.87
N THR A 381 6.98 -9.68 22.69
CA THR A 381 6.63 -10.72 23.67
C THR A 381 7.48 -10.61 24.94
N GLN A 382 8.63 -9.94 24.87
CA GLN A 382 9.47 -9.69 26.03
C GLN A 382 8.94 -8.48 26.80
N PRO A 383 8.84 -8.56 28.13
CA PRO A 383 8.39 -7.43 28.93
C PRO A 383 9.37 -6.27 28.80
N THR A 384 8.83 -5.07 28.56
CA THR A 384 9.61 -3.83 28.65
C THR A 384 10.12 -3.68 30.08
N PRO A 385 11.44 -3.55 30.31
CA PRO A 385 11.97 -3.30 31.65
C PRO A 385 11.31 -2.06 32.27
N PRO A 386 11.04 -2.02 33.59
CA PRO A 386 10.42 -0.86 34.25
C PRO A 386 11.15 0.46 33.98
N ASP A 387 12.48 0.42 33.88
CA ASP A 387 13.32 1.60 33.60
C ASP A 387 13.26 2.07 32.14
N GLN A 388 12.68 1.25 31.25
CA GLN A 388 12.41 1.55 29.84
C GLN A 388 10.92 1.71 29.55
N MET A 389 10.04 1.57 30.56
CA MET A 389 8.64 1.91 30.41
C MET A 389 8.55 3.40 30.09
N PRO A 390 8.02 3.82 28.93
CA PRO A 390 7.89 5.22 28.63
C PRO A 390 6.94 5.84 29.66
N ALA A 391 7.43 6.77 30.48
CA ALA A 391 6.56 7.73 31.18
C ALA A 391 5.70 8.39 30.10
N GLU A 392 4.35 8.43 30.23
CA GLU A 392 3.37 8.92 29.22
C GLU A 392 4.02 9.78 28.12
N GLN A 393 4.63 9.13 27.12
CA GLN A 393 5.33 9.85 26.08
C GLN A 393 4.27 10.26 25.06
N PRO A 394 4.27 11.51 24.60
CA PRO A 394 3.35 11.94 23.56
C PRO A 394 3.49 11.01 22.35
N LEU A 395 2.36 10.63 21.74
CA LEU A 395 2.33 9.80 20.55
C LEU A 395 3.28 10.38 19.50
N GLN A 396 4.24 9.57 19.05
CA GLN A 396 5.25 10.05 18.13
C GLN A 396 4.76 9.89 16.69
N GLY A 397 4.53 11.00 16.00
CA GLY A 397 4.31 11.02 14.56
C GLY A 397 5.60 10.70 13.79
N ILE A 398 5.56 9.74 12.87
CA ILE A 398 6.68 9.36 12.00
C ILE A 398 6.22 9.23 10.55
N ALA A 399 7.13 9.35 9.59
CA ALA A 399 6.85 9.03 8.20
C ALA A 399 6.98 7.52 7.92
N ALA A 400 6.26 7.02 6.91
CA ALA A 400 6.28 5.60 6.50
C ALA A 400 7.71 5.04 6.29
N ASN A 401 8.63 5.86 5.77
CA ASN A 401 10.02 5.44 5.54
C ASN A 401 10.85 5.24 6.82
N GLU A 402 10.36 5.69 7.98
CA GLU A 402 11.04 5.50 9.25
C GLU A 402 10.69 4.13 9.87
N LEU A 403 9.47 3.61 9.67
CA LEU A 403 8.96 2.47 10.43
C LEU A 403 9.84 1.22 10.34
N GLY A 404 10.30 0.86 9.14
CA GLY A 404 11.20 -0.29 8.97
C GLY A 404 12.54 -0.11 9.67
N VAL A 405 13.07 1.13 9.70
CA VAL A 405 14.35 1.47 10.34
C VAL A 405 14.21 1.32 11.84
N ARG A 406 13.08 1.78 12.39
CA ARG A 406 12.76 1.67 13.81
C ARG A 406 12.54 0.23 14.22
N LEU A 407 11.81 -0.56 13.42
CA LEU A 407 11.68 -2.00 13.65
C LEU A 407 13.04 -2.70 13.69
N PHE A 408 13.93 -2.38 12.75
CA PHE A 408 15.29 -2.94 12.74
C PHE A 408 16.06 -2.56 14.01
N LYS A 409 15.97 -1.30 14.45
CA LYS A 409 16.58 -0.82 15.69
C LYS A 409 16.06 -1.56 16.92
N GLN A 410 14.74 -1.78 17.00
CA GLN A 410 14.12 -2.53 18.11
C GLN A 410 14.63 -3.98 18.18
N VAL A 411 14.90 -4.63 17.04
CA VAL A 411 15.41 -6.00 17.01
C VAL A 411 16.90 -6.09 17.37
N PHE A 412 17.73 -5.18 16.85
CA PHE A 412 19.19 -5.30 16.94
C PHE A 412 19.83 -4.37 17.98
N GLY A 413 19.06 -3.51 18.64
CA GLY A 413 19.54 -2.57 19.65
C GLY A 413 20.52 -1.51 19.13
N ARG A 414 20.65 -1.38 17.80
CA ARG A 414 21.56 -0.44 17.14
C ARG A 414 20.85 0.25 16.00
N ASP A 415 21.19 1.51 15.81
CA ASP A 415 20.72 2.25 14.65
C ASP A 415 21.42 1.78 13.36
N ILE A 416 20.71 1.89 12.24
CA ILE A 416 21.27 1.64 10.90
C ILE A 416 21.52 2.93 10.12
N SER A 417 21.08 4.09 10.64
CA SER A 417 21.41 5.39 10.09
C SER A 417 21.38 6.49 11.15
N ASN A 418 22.34 7.41 11.12
CA ASN A 418 22.28 8.67 11.86
C ASN A 418 21.42 9.73 11.13
N ASP A 419 21.10 9.51 9.85
CA ASP A 419 20.43 10.47 8.96
C ASP A 419 19.16 9.88 8.35
N VAL A 420 18.23 9.40 9.20
CA VAL A 420 16.84 9.26 8.74
C VAL A 420 16.32 10.68 8.55
N ILE A 421 16.29 11.15 7.30
CA ILE A 421 15.69 12.45 6.98
C ILE A 421 14.23 12.36 7.43
N LYS A 422 13.91 13.05 8.53
CA LYS A 422 12.52 13.29 8.94
C LYS A 422 11.84 13.97 7.76
N ALA A 423 11.01 13.24 7.05
CA ALA A 423 10.19 13.83 6.01
C ALA A 423 9.12 14.66 6.72
N GLU A 424 8.96 15.92 6.32
CA GLU A 424 7.73 16.64 6.66
C GLU A 424 6.55 15.88 6.03
N PRO A 425 5.45 15.66 6.75
CA PRO A 425 4.28 15.00 6.19
C PRO A 425 3.85 15.75 4.93
N GLU A 426 3.78 15.04 3.80
CA GLU A 426 3.24 15.63 2.57
C GLU A 426 1.76 16.01 2.81
N PRO A 427 1.29 17.14 2.25
CA PRO A 427 -0.14 17.45 2.24
C PRO A 427 -0.87 16.28 1.60
N GLN A 428 -1.73 15.64 2.38
CA GLN A 428 -2.50 14.53 1.85
C GLN A 428 -3.49 15.04 0.80
N GLU A 429 -3.62 14.29 -0.29
CA GLU A 429 -4.59 14.55 -1.35
C GLU A 429 -6.01 14.44 -0.75
N GLN A 430 -6.55 15.56 -0.25
CA GLN A 430 -7.96 15.68 0.08
C GLN A 430 -8.72 15.97 -1.23
N GLU A 431 -9.54 15.00 -1.66
CA GLU A 431 -10.46 15.14 -2.80
C GLU A 431 -11.52 16.24 -2.59
#